data_AF-A0AAE5XJF5-F1
#
_entry.id   AF-A0AAE5XJF5-F1
#
_cell.length_a   1.000
_cell.length_b   1.000
_cell.length_c   1.000
_cell.angle_alpha   90.00
_cell.angle_beta   90.00
_cell.angle_gamma   90.00
#
_symmetry.space_group_name_H-M   'P 1'
#
loop_
_entity.id
_entity.type
_entity.pdbx_description
1 polymer ?
#
loop_
_entity_poly.entity_id
_entity_poly.type
_entity_poly.pdbx_seq_one_letter_code
_entity_poly.pdbx_strand_id
1 'polypeptide(L)'
;MGAVKSDAAKEGIISKVRNNVAVKKTGAPNFIEIEYKDSSAQRVFDVTRELTQLFIEETENSKREESRNAYEFVDKQVKAYQTQLQASEERLKNFLQDNVDGTAESVGSRLSGLERQIEEAELALKEAIAQRDALQSQLSGQSRVVRREVADDAYQTRIDELNKKLDSLRLIYLDSYPDIIALKQQIVELEKQRAEAVSSGGSSTRSESSFNPIYQELQSELSKALANIDTLRTRQKSLAALLEKERSRMQRIQENQAKIAELTRDYEVNKNIYDDLLKRREKARVSMRLDVEGHGLSYKIHEPSAYPLKPSGFTFRHFAMAGLFLGFLAPIGIAVAFCQVDPRVRTGSILQENTGIPVLATIPYISTPLERRIDRRRTKVILFLALVSIGVYLVYGWMRYTGVVL
;
A
#
# COMPACT_ATOMS: atom_id res chain seq x y z
N MET A 1 10.04 -6.76 -63.26
CA MET A 1 8.61 -6.83 -63.66
C MET A 1 7.92 -8.17 -63.39
N GLY A 2 8.64 -9.30 -63.18
CA GLY A 2 8.02 -10.59 -62.85
C GLY A 2 7.53 -10.73 -61.40
N ALA A 3 8.23 -10.14 -60.42
CA ALA A 3 7.85 -10.22 -59.00
C ALA A 3 6.54 -9.46 -58.70
N VAL A 4 6.36 -8.26 -59.24
CA VAL A 4 5.15 -7.43 -59.01
C VAL A 4 3.87 -8.07 -59.57
N LYS A 5 3.94 -8.81 -60.69
CA LYS A 5 2.80 -9.59 -61.21
C LYS A 5 2.47 -10.79 -60.31
N SER A 6 3.48 -11.40 -59.68
CA SER A 6 3.27 -12.48 -58.71
C SER A 6 2.62 -11.97 -57.43
N ASP A 7 3.00 -10.79 -56.95
CA ASP A 7 2.46 -10.22 -55.71
C ASP A 7 1.00 -9.77 -55.90
N ALA A 8 0.68 -9.12 -57.03
CA ALA A 8 -0.69 -8.78 -57.37
C ALA A 8 -1.60 -10.02 -57.54
N ALA A 9 -1.07 -11.11 -58.13
CA ALA A 9 -1.81 -12.36 -58.26
C ALA A 9 -2.05 -13.04 -56.90
N LYS A 10 -1.06 -13.02 -55.99
CA LYS A 10 -1.21 -13.51 -54.62
C LYS A 10 -2.26 -12.71 -53.85
N GLU A 11 -2.22 -11.38 -53.93
CA GLU A 11 -3.20 -10.51 -53.26
C GLU A 11 -4.63 -10.75 -53.77
N GLY A 12 -4.77 -11.02 -55.08
CA GLY A 12 -6.04 -11.45 -55.68
C GLY A 12 -6.56 -12.77 -55.15
N ILE A 13 -5.68 -13.74 -54.89
CA ILE A 13 -6.06 -15.03 -54.29
C ILE A 13 -6.45 -14.84 -52.82
N ILE A 14 -5.66 -14.07 -52.05
CA ILE A 14 -5.92 -13.79 -50.63
C ILE A 14 -7.26 -13.10 -50.45
N SER A 15 -7.54 -12.06 -51.23
CA SER A 15 -8.82 -11.34 -51.19
C SER A 15 -9.99 -12.25 -51.59
N LYS A 16 -9.82 -13.11 -52.59
CA LYS A 16 -10.84 -14.10 -52.96
C LYS A 16 -11.12 -15.09 -51.85
N VAL A 17 -10.09 -15.62 -51.18
CA VAL A 17 -10.26 -16.52 -50.03
C VAL A 17 -10.96 -15.79 -48.90
N ARG A 18 -10.48 -14.60 -48.53
CA ARG A 18 -11.05 -13.78 -47.45
C ARG A 18 -12.54 -13.47 -47.66
N ASN A 19 -12.93 -13.09 -48.87
CA ASN A 19 -14.33 -12.75 -49.19
C ASN A 19 -15.26 -13.96 -49.18
N ASN A 20 -14.70 -15.16 -49.36
CA ASN A 20 -15.45 -16.41 -49.45
C ASN A 20 -15.48 -17.20 -48.14
N VAL A 21 -14.73 -16.78 -47.12
CA VAL A 21 -14.79 -17.33 -45.76
C VAL A 21 -15.82 -16.57 -44.95
N ALA A 22 -16.71 -17.29 -44.27
CA ALA A 22 -17.64 -16.75 -43.30
C ALA A 22 -17.49 -17.49 -41.97
N VAL A 23 -17.26 -16.75 -40.89
CA VAL A 23 -17.22 -17.29 -39.53
C VAL A 23 -18.49 -16.86 -38.81
N LYS A 24 -19.30 -17.82 -38.36
CA LYS A 24 -20.56 -17.58 -37.68
C LYS A 24 -20.52 -18.16 -36.27
N LYS A 25 -21.12 -17.45 -35.32
CA LYS A 25 -21.45 -18.02 -34.01
C LYS A 25 -22.79 -18.72 -34.15
N THR A 26 -22.84 -20.00 -33.83
CA THR A 26 -24.10 -20.76 -33.80
C THR A 26 -24.98 -20.24 -32.65
N GLY A 27 -26.30 -20.41 -32.75
CA GLY A 27 -27.23 -20.02 -31.67
C GLY A 27 -27.03 -20.76 -30.34
N ALA A 28 -26.25 -21.86 -30.34
CA ALA A 28 -25.81 -22.56 -29.14
C ALA A 28 -24.52 -21.94 -28.58
N PRO A 29 -24.40 -21.76 -27.25
CA PRO A 29 -23.17 -21.27 -26.64
C PRO A 29 -22.01 -22.23 -26.94
N ASN A 30 -20.83 -21.68 -27.24
CA ASN A 30 -19.55 -22.38 -27.42
C ASN A 30 -19.32 -23.09 -28.77
N PHE A 31 -20.12 -22.82 -29.81
CA PHE A 31 -19.88 -23.33 -31.16
C PHE A 31 -19.49 -22.23 -32.15
N ILE A 32 -18.47 -22.52 -32.97
CA ILE A 32 -18.01 -21.66 -34.06
C ILE A 32 -18.17 -22.46 -35.35
N GLU A 33 -18.89 -21.90 -36.31
CA GLU A 33 -19.07 -22.46 -37.63
C GLU A 33 -18.20 -21.70 -38.63
N ILE A 34 -17.38 -22.44 -39.38
CA ILE A 34 -16.52 -21.90 -40.43
C ILE A 34 -17.07 -22.41 -41.77
N GLU A 35 -17.51 -21.48 -42.61
CA GLU A 35 -18.04 -21.75 -43.94
C GLU A 35 -17.11 -21.18 -45.00
N TYR A 36 -16.82 -21.96 -46.05
CA TYR A 36 -16.05 -21.49 -47.20
C TYR A 36 -16.78 -21.81 -48.53
N LYS A 37 -16.80 -20.84 -49.45
CA LYS A 37 -17.51 -20.96 -50.74
C LYS A 37 -16.54 -20.89 -51.92
N ASP A 38 -16.57 -21.91 -52.79
CA ASP A 38 -15.87 -21.88 -54.08
C ASP A 38 -16.66 -22.70 -55.13
N SER A 39 -16.35 -22.44 -56.39
CA SER A 39 -16.77 -23.18 -57.58
C SER A 39 -16.29 -24.64 -57.64
N SER A 40 -15.20 -24.99 -56.95
CA SER A 40 -14.63 -26.34 -56.97
C SER A 40 -14.87 -27.05 -55.64
N ALA A 41 -15.56 -28.19 -55.68
CA ALA A 41 -15.85 -29.02 -54.50
C ALA A 41 -14.57 -29.44 -53.74
N GLN A 42 -13.52 -29.85 -54.47
CA GLN A 42 -12.23 -30.20 -53.88
C GLN A 42 -11.60 -29.04 -53.10
N ARG A 43 -11.52 -27.84 -53.71
CA ARG A 43 -10.99 -26.66 -53.02
C ARG A 43 -11.81 -26.27 -51.80
N VAL A 44 -13.14 -26.45 -51.84
CA VAL A 44 -13.98 -26.20 -50.67
C VAL A 44 -13.59 -27.09 -49.51
N PHE A 45 -13.45 -28.40 -49.75
CA PHE A 45 -13.06 -29.36 -48.73
C PHE A 45 -11.65 -29.09 -48.17
N ASP A 46 -10.66 -28.93 -49.04
CA ASP A 46 -9.26 -28.74 -48.65
C ASP A 46 -9.06 -27.43 -47.90
N VAL A 47 -9.59 -26.32 -48.42
CA VAL A 47 -9.44 -25.00 -47.78
C VAL A 47 -10.16 -24.95 -46.44
N THR A 48 -11.37 -25.53 -46.32
CA THR A 48 -12.08 -25.53 -45.04
C THR A 48 -11.32 -26.35 -43.99
N ARG A 49 -10.83 -27.54 -44.37
CA ARG A 49 -10.04 -28.40 -43.49
C ARG A 49 -8.77 -27.71 -42.99
N GLU A 50 -7.98 -27.18 -43.91
CA GLU A 50 -6.73 -26.48 -43.60
C GLU A 50 -6.97 -25.23 -42.75
N LEU A 51 -8.01 -24.45 -43.07
CA LEU A 51 -8.35 -23.25 -42.30
C LEU A 51 -8.80 -23.61 -40.89
N THR A 52 -9.60 -24.67 -40.70
CA THR A 52 -9.97 -25.14 -39.36
C THR A 52 -8.76 -25.61 -38.56
N GLN A 53 -7.86 -26.36 -39.18
CA GLN A 53 -6.64 -26.84 -38.51
C GLN A 53 -5.71 -25.68 -38.14
N LEU A 54 -5.46 -24.75 -39.08
CA LEU A 54 -4.66 -23.55 -38.84
C LEU A 54 -5.27 -22.67 -37.76
N PHE A 55 -6.60 -22.52 -37.73
CA PHE A 55 -7.28 -21.76 -36.69
C PHE A 55 -7.04 -22.35 -35.28
N ILE A 56 -7.13 -23.67 -35.15
CA ILE A 56 -6.87 -24.36 -33.87
C ILE A 56 -5.39 -24.18 -33.48
N GLU A 57 -4.47 -24.44 -34.41
CA GLU A 57 -3.03 -24.31 -34.17
C GLU A 57 -2.63 -22.88 -33.79
N GLU A 58 -3.11 -21.87 -34.52
CA GLU A 58 -2.83 -20.46 -34.24
C GLU A 58 -3.43 -20.03 -32.90
N THR A 59 -4.64 -20.51 -32.57
CA THR A 59 -5.25 -20.23 -31.26
C THR A 59 -4.45 -20.87 -30.13
N GLU A 60 -4.03 -22.14 -30.28
CA GLU A 60 -3.19 -22.82 -29.28
C GLU A 60 -1.83 -22.12 -29.11
N ASN A 61 -1.20 -21.74 -30.21
CA ASN A 61 0.07 -21.02 -30.18
C ASN A 61 -0.07 -19.64 -29.52
N SER A 62 -1.08 -18.87 -29.92
CA SER A 62 -1.40 -17.59 -29.29
C SER A 62 -1.69 -17.75 -27.79
N LYS A 63 -2.40 -18.81 -27.39
CA LYS A 63 -2.69 -19.10 -25.98
C LYS A 63 -1.43 -19.45 -25.20
N ARG A 64 -0.55 -20.29 -25.76
CA ARG A 64 0.76 -20.64 -25.16
C ARG A 64 1.63 -19.40 -24.98
N GLU A 65 1.63 -18.51 -25.97
CA GLU A 65 2.37 -17.24 -25.91
C GLU A 65 1.80 -16.30 -24.85
N GLU A 66 0.47 -16.12 -24.81
CA GLU A 66 -0.21 -15.31 -23.80
C GLU A 66 0.10 -15.80 -22.38
N SER A 67 -0.01 -17.11 -22.13
CA SER A 67 0.28 -17.71 -20.83
C SER A 67 1.76 -17.59 -20.44
N ARG A 68 2.68 -17.68 -21.41
CA ARG A 68 4.11 -17.41 -21.18
C ARG A 68 4.36 -15.96 -20.81
N ASN A 69 3.78 -15.02 -21.56
CA ASN A 69 3.90 -13.58 -21.31
C ASN A 69 3.34 -13.21 -19.92
N ALA A 70 2.21 -13.80 -19.54
CA ALA A 70 1.63 -13.63 -18.21
C ALA A 70 2.55 -14.17 -17.10
N TYR A 71 3.13 -15.36 -17.28
CA TYR A 71 4.12 -15.91 -16.34
C TYR A 71 5.35 -15.01 -16.21
N GLU A 72 5.94 -14.59 -17.32
CA GLU A 72 7.13 -13.73 -17.33
C GLU A 72 6.86 -12.36 -16.70
N PHE A 73 5.67 -11.78 -16.94
CA PHE A 73 5.26 -10.56 -16.28
C PHE A 73 5.25 -10.72 -14.76
N VAL A 74 4.59 -11.76 -14.25
CA VAL A 74 4.52 -12.03 -12.80
C VAL A 74 5.90 -12.36 -12.23
N ASP A 75 6.73 -13.14 -12.93
CA ASP A 75 8.10 -13.46 -12.50
C ASP A 75 8.97 -12.21 -12.37
N LYS A 76 8.87 -11.26 -13.31
CA LYS A 76 9.54 -9.95 -13.23
C LYS A 76 9.07 -9.15 -12.01
N GLN A 77 7.76 -9.14 -11.72
CA GLN A 77 7.23 -8.47 -10.53
C GLN A 77 7.73 -9.13 -9.24
N VAL A 78 7.78 -10.46 -9.16
CA VAL A 78 8.32 -11.19 -7.99
C VAL A 78 9.77 -10.77 -7.73
N LYS A 79 10.63 -10.72 -8.76
CA LYS A 79 12.04 -10.30 -8.61
C LYS A 79 12.18 -8.84 -8.17
N ALA A 80 11.35 -7.96 -8.70
CA ALA A 80 11.34 -6.55 -8.31
C ALA A 80 10.96 -6.39 -6.83
N TYR A 81 9.87 -7.04 -6.40
CA TYR A 81 9.41 -6.99 -5.01
C TYR A 81 10.33 -7.74 -4.04
N GLN A 82 11.02 -8.79 -4.48
CA GLN A 82 12.07 -9.44 -3.68
C GLN A 82 13.17 -8.43 -3.31
N THR A 83 13.62 -7.62 -4.28
CA THR A 83 14.63 -6.59 -4.05
C THR A 83 14.12 -5.50 -3.11
N GLN A 84 12.86 -5.07 -3.27
CA GLN A 84 12.23 -4.09 -2.38
C GLN A 84 12.07 -4.63 -0.96
N LEU A 85 11.67 -5.90 -0.81
CA LEU A 85 11.55 -6.57 0.48
C LEU A 85 12.90 -6.61 1.19
N GLN A 86 13.96 -7.05 0.50
CA GLN A 86 15.32 -7.06 1.04
C GLN A 86 15.77 -5.66 1.45
N ALA A 87 15.49 -4.63 0.64
CA ALA A 87 15.81 -3.25 0.99
C ALA A 87 15.04 -2.76 2.23
N SER A 88 13.76 -3.10 2.38
CA SER A 88 12.99 -2.77 3.59
C SER A 88 13.47 -3.53 4.83
N GLU A 89 13.83 -4.80 4.68
CA GLU A 89 14.40 -5.62 5.76
C GLU A 89 15.75 -5.07 6.22
N GLU A 90 16.61 -4.69 5.28
CA GLU A 90 17.91 -4.09 5.59
C GLU A 90 17.77 -2.72 6.27
N ARG A 91 16.84 -1.88 5.83
CA ARG A 91 16.53 -0.60 6.52
C ARG A 91 16.05 -0.81 7.94
N LEU A 92 15.13 -1.75 8.15
CA LEU A 92 14.62 -2.07 9.50
C LEU A 92 15.74 -2.62 10.37
N LYS A 93 16.54 -3.55 9.85
CA LYS A 93 17.69 -4.13 10.55
C LYS A 93 18.70 -3.05 10.95
N ASN A 94 19.13 -2.21 10.01
CA ASN A 94 20.11 -1.15 10.28
C ASN A 94 19.56 -0.17 11.32
N PHE A 95 18.28 0.22 11.20
CA PHE A 95 17.65 1.10 12.19
C PHE A 95 17.62 0.49 13.60
N LEU A 96 17.30 -0.80 13.73
CA LEU A 96 17.31 -1.51 15.01
C LEU A 96 18.74 -1.67 15.57
N GLN A 97 19.75 -1.80 14.71
CA GLN A 97 21.15 -1.90 15.11
C GLN A 97 21.72 -0.55 15.57
N ASP A 98 21.35 0.55 14.92
CA ASP A 98 21.83 1.89 15.26
C ASP A 98 21.16 2.44 16.53
N ASN A 99 19.94 2.00 16.85
CA ASN A 99 19.13 2.54 17.94
C ASN A 99 19.01 1.57 19.13
N VAL A 100 20.11 1.35 19.84
CA VAL A 100 20.19 0.40 20.98
C VAL A 100 19.80 1.02 22.33
N ASP A 101 18.95 2.05 22.32
CA ASP A 101 18.57 2.80 23.54
C ASP A 101 17.73 1.97 24.53
N GLY A 102 17.37 0.71 24.23
CA GLY A 102 16.59 -0.17 25.10
C GLY A 102 15.08 0.01 24.93
N THR A 103 14.28 -0.60 25.82
CA THR A 103 12.82 -0.53 25.74
C THR A 103 12.26 0.60 26.57
N ALA A 104 11.13 1.17 26.13
CA ALA A 104 10.41 2.21 26.86
C ALA A 104 10.06 1.81 28.29
N GLU A 105 9.69 0.55 28.51
CA GLU A 105 9.36 0.01 29.82
C GLU A 105 10.57 0.00 30.77
N SER A 106 11.74 -0.44 30.27
CA SER A 106 12.98 -0.46 31.07
C SER A 106 13.40 0.95 31.50
N VAL A 107 13.33 1.93 30.59
CA VAL A 107 13.68 3.33 30.88
C VAL A 107 12.64 3.98 31.78
N GLY A 108 11.35 3.69 31.57
CA GLY A 108 10.26 4.15 32.44
C GLY A 108 10.43 3.69 33.88
N SER A 109 10.76 2.41 34.10
CA SER A 109 11.02 1.88 35.44
C SER A 109 12.20 2.57 36.14
N ARG A 110 13.25 2.91 35.38
CA ARG A 110 14.45 3.60 35.86
C ARG A 110 14.16 5.07 36.17
N LEU A 111 13.35 5.74 35.35
CA LEU A 111 12.85 7.10 35.60
C LEU A 111 12.05 7.16 36.91
N SER A 112 11.05 6.30 37.08
CA SER A 112 10.26 6.27 38.32
C SER A 112 11.10 5.85 39.54
N GLY A 113 12.19 5.10 39.35
CA GLY A 113 13.17 4.81 40.40
C GLY A 113 13.99 6.05 40.80
N LEU A 114 14.48 6.81 39.81
CA LEU A 114 15.23 8.04 40.04
C LEU A 114 14.36 9.15 40.65
N GLU A 115 13.11 9.29 40.21
CA GLU A 115 12.15 10.25 40.78
C GLU A 115 11.92 9.99 42.27
N ARG A 116 11.71 8.72 42.66
CA ARG A 116 11.62 8.34 44.08
C ARG A 116 12.90 8.64 44.86
N GLN A 117 14.07 8.35 44.31
CA GLN A 117 15.35 8.65 44.97
C GLN A 117 15.58 10.16 45.15
N ILE A 118 15.12 10.98 44.20
CA ILE A 118 15.18 12.46 44.32
C ILE A 118 14.24 12.92 45.42
N GLU A 119 13.01 12.39 45.48
CA GLU A 119 12.05 12.74 46.52
C GLU A 119 12.56 12.35 47.93
N GLU A 120 13.15 11.16 48.06
CA GLU A 120 13.83 10.72 49.29
C GLU A 120 15.00 11.64 49.67
N ALA A 121 15.84 12.03 48.70
CA ALA A 121 16.97 12.94 48.93
C ALA A 121 16.50 14.35 49.30
N GLU A 122 15.39 14.83 48.73
CA GLU A 122 14.77 16.11 49.07
C GLU A 122 14.19 16.12 50.48
N LEU A 123 13.54 15.02 50.89
CA LEU A 123 13.04 14.88 52.25
C LEU A 123 14.20 14.86 53.25
N ALA A 124 15.23 14.05 53.01
CA ALA A 124 16.43 13.99 53.84
C ALA A 124 17.15 15.36 53.93
N LEU A 125 17.19 16.11 52.81
CA LEU A 125 17.76 17.45 52.79
C LEU A 125 16.95 18.42 53.66
N LYS A 126 15.62 18.38 53.59
CA LYS A 126 14.74 19.20 54.45
C LYS A 126 14.94 18.87 55.93
N GLU A 127 15.03 17.59 56.27
CA GLU A 127 15.31 17.14 57.64
C GLU A 127 16.69 17.63 58.13
N ALA A 128 17.74 17.51 57.32
CA ALA A 128 19.07 17.99 57.66
C ALA A 128 19.13 19.53 57.83
N ILE A 129 18.39 20.27 57.01
CA ILE A 129 18.26 21.73 57.14
C ILE A 129 17.57 22.09 58.47
N ALA A 130 16.48 21.40 58.81
CA ALA A 130 15.77 21.62 60.07
C ALA A 130 16.65 21.31 61.30
N GLN A 131 17.43 20.22 61.25
CA GLN A 131 18.42 19.89 62.30
C GLN A 131 19.48 20.98 62.45
N ARG A 132 20.03 21.47 61.33
CA ARG A 132 20.99 22.58 61.32
C ARG A 132 20.37 23.85 61.93
N ASP A 133 19.13 24.18 61.60
CA ASP A 133 18.44 25.36 62.14
C ASP A 133 18.21 25.25 63.66
N ALA A 134 17.88 24.06 64.15
CA ALA A 134 17.76 23.77 65.58
C ALA A 134 19.11 23.91 66.31
N LEU A 135 20.18 23.30 65.79
CA LEU A 135 21.55 23.43 66.34
C LEU A 135 22.03 24.88 66.33
N GLN A 136 21.76 25.62 65.26
CA GLN A 136 22.12 27.03 65.14
C GLN A 136 21.38 27.90 66.16
N SER A 137 20.10 27.61 66.41
CA SER A 137 19.30 28.27 67.45
C SER A 137 19.86 27.98 68.86
N GLN A 138 20.21 26.72 69.15
CA GLN A 138 20.83 26.31 70.43
C GLN A 138 22.20 26.97 70.65
N LEU A 139 23.02 27.05 69.61
CA LEU A 139 24.34 27.70 69.64
C LEU A 139 24.22 29.20 69.94
N SER A 140 23.20 29.88 69.40
CA SER A 140 22.97 31.32 69.61
C SER A 140 22.58 31.66 71.06
N GLY A 141 22.01 30.70 71.80
CA GLY A 141 21.64 30.84 73.21
C GLY A 141 22.76 30.52 74.21
N GLN A 142 23.91 30.00 73.74
CA GLN A 142 25.04 29.59 74.58
C GLN A 142 26.17 30.64 74.56
N SER A 143 26.70 31.01 75.73
CA SER A 143 27.88 31.88 75.82
C SER A 143 29.14 31.13 75.36
N ARG A 144 29.97 31.79 74.54
CA ARG A 144 31.24 31.28 74.03
C ARG A 144 32.31 31.13 75.12
N VAL A 145 32.17 31.86 76.24
CA VAL A 145 33.13 31.89 77.36
C VAL A 145 32.39 31.69 78.67
N VAL A 146 32.83 30.72 79.47
CA VAL A 146 32.40 30.56 80.87
C VAL A 146 33.47 31.18 81.75
N ARG A 147 33.13 32.24 82.51
CA ARG A 147 34.04 32.84 83.48
C ARG A 147 34.09 31.95 84.71
N ARG A 148 35.23 31.29 84.95
CA ARG A 148 35.47 30.45 86.12
C ARG A 148 36.18 31.28 87.19
N GLU A 149 35.46 31.72 88.22
CA GLU A 149 36.06 32.34 89.42
C GLU A 149 36.58 31.23 90.35
N VAL A 150 37.80 30.74 90.09
CA VAL A 150 38.38 29.56 90.79
C VAL A 150 39.08 29.93 92.11
N ALA A 151 39.34 31.22 92.38
CA ALA A 151 40.21 31.61 93.49
C ALA A 151 39.49 31.87 94.84
N ASP A 152 38.28 32.43 94.85
CA ASP A 152 37.60 32.80 96.11
C ASP A 152 36.96 31.57 96.81
N ASP A 153 36.51 30.59 96.01
CA ASP A 153 35.73 29.43 96.49
C ASP A 153 36.58 28.42 97.29
N ALA A 154 37.87 28.29 96.96
CA ALA A 154 38.78 27.34 97.61
C ALA A 154 39.15 27.73 99.05
N TYR A 155 39.38 29.03 99.31
CA TYR A 155 39.65 29.53 100.67
C TYR A 155 38.40 29.48 101.53
N GLN A 156 37.24 29.84 100.96
CA GLN A 156 35.96 29.80 101.67
C GLN A 156 35.59 28.39 102.13
N THR A 157 35.76 27.40 101.26
CA THR A 157 35.50 25.99 101.60
C THR A 157 36.37 25.52 102.77
N ARG A 158 37.64 25.94 102.82
CA ARG A 158 38.57 25.54 103.88
C ARG A 158 38.28 26.21 105.22
N ILE A 159 37.84 27.47 105.19
CA ILE A 159 37.40 28.22 106.38
C ILE A 159 36.16 27.54 106.99
N ASP A 160 35.19 27.15 106.16
CA ASP A 160 33.97 26.47 106.61
C ASP A 160 34.25 25.10 107.25
N GLU A 161 35.22 24.35 106.72
CA GLU A 161 35.68 23.08 107.33
C GLU A 161 36.29 23.29 108.72
N LEU A 162 37.11 24.34 108.89
CA LEU A 162 37.76 24.63 110.17
C LEU A 162 36.77 25.18 111.21
N ASN A 163 35.81 26.00 110.78
CA ASN A 163 34.71 26.47 111.64
C ASN A 163 33.90 25.29 112.20
N LYS A 164 33.54 24.31 111.36
CA LYS A 164 32.86 23.08 111.82
C LYS A 164 33.67 22.31 112.85
N LYS A 165 35.00 22.22 112.68
CA LYS A 165 35.89 21.58 113.67
C LYS A 165 35.96 22.37 114.98
N LEU A 166 36.03 23.69 114.89
CA LEU A 166 36.01 24.57 116.05
C LEU A 166 34.71 24.41 116.87
N ASP A 167 33.57 24.40 116.18
CA ASP A 167 32.26 24.22 116.82
C ASP A 167 32.14 22.86 117.51
N SER A 168 32.69 21.80 116.91
CA SER A 168 32.71 20.47 117.51
C SER A 168 33.56 20.41 118.80
N LEU A 169 34.70 21.10 118.84
CA LEU A 169 35.59 21.11 120.01
C LEU A 169 35.04 21.98 121.15
N ARG A 170 34.31 23.06 120.82
CA ARG A 170 33.64 23.93 121.78
C ARG A 170 32.50 23.26 122.55
N LEU A 171 31.95 22.16 122.03
CA LEU A 171 30.96 21.35 122.75
C LEU A 171 31.57 20.56 123.92
N ILE A 172 32.89 20.33 123.91
CA ILE A 172 33.59 19.42 124.82
C ILE A 172 34.59 20.18 125.72
N TYR A 173 35.22 21.23 125.20
CA TYR A 173 36.28 21.97 125.87
C TYR A 173 35.92 23.46 126.01
N LEU A 174 36.36 24.07 127.12
CA LEU A 174 36.25 25.52 127.31
C LEU A 174 37.18 26.26 126.33
N ASP A 175 36.82 27.51 126.01
CA ASP A 175 37.52 28.37 125.05
C ASP A 175 39.02 28.64 125.38
N SER A 176 39.51 28.25 126.57
CA SER A 176 40.91 28.35 127.00
C SER A 176 41.79 27.14 126.64
N TYR A 177 41.23 26.10 126.00
CA TYR A 177 41.98 24.91 125.61
C TYR A 177 42.95 25.20 124.44
N PRO A 178 44.22 24.70 124.48
CA PRO A 178 45.23 25.03 123.47
C PRO A 178 44.81 24.79 122.01
N ASP A 179 44.07 23.72 121.73
CA ASP A 179 43.66 23.35 120.37
C ASP A 179 42.58 24.28 119.77
N ILE A 180 41.71 24.83 120.61
CA ILE A 180 40.69 25.82 120.19
C ILE A 180 41.38 27.14 119.82
N ILE A 181 42.42 27.53 120.58
CA ILE A 181 43.22 28.72 120.29
C ILE A 181 43.98 28.54 118.98
N ALA A 182 44.58 27.35 118.75
CA ALA A 182 45.27 27.04 117.51
C ALA A 182 44.33 27.05 116.28
N LEU A 183 43.12 26.49 116.41
CA LEU A 183 42.12 26.52 115.33
C LEU A 183 41.60 27.93 115.03
N LYS A 184 41.33 28.74 116.06
CA LYS A 184 40.95 30.15 115.86
C LYS A 184 42.06 30.92 115.17
N GLN A 185 43.33 30.71 115.54
CA GLN A 185 44.46 31.32 114.86
C GLN A 185 44.57 30.86 113.40
N GLN A 186 44.33 29.58 113.10
CA GLN A 186 44.32 29.07 111.72
C GLN A 186 43.18 29.67 110.88
N ILE A 187 41.99 29.84 111.47
CA ILE A 187 40.85 30.48 110.78
C ILE A 187 41.17 31.94 110.51
N VAL A 188 41.67 32.69 111.50
CA VAL A 188 42.05 34.10 111.32
C VAL A 188 43.16 34.27 110.30
N GLU A 189 44.15 33.37 110.28
CA GLU A 189 45.23 33.37 109.30
C GLU A 189 44.70 33.05 107.89
N LEU A 190 43.76 32.11 107.75
CA LEU A 190 43.11 31.83 106.46
C LEU A 190 42.17 32.95 106.00
N GLU A 191 41.45 33.59 106.91
CA GLU A 191 40.64 34.78 106.62
C GLU A 191 41.52 35.96 106.18
N LYS A 192 42.69 36.12 106.81
CA LYS A 192 43.70 37.11 106.43
C LYS A 192 44.31 36.79 105.07
N GLN A 193 44.68 35.53 104.81
CA GLN A 193 45.18 35.07 103.51
C GLN A 193 44.11 35.24 102.41
N ARG A 194 42.83 35.03 102.73
CA ARG A 194 41.70 35.32 101.83
C ARG A 194 41.58 36.84 101.57
N ALA A 195 41.62 37.66 102.60
CA ALA A 195 41.56 39.11 102.47
C ALA A 195 42.77 39.69 101.70
N GLU A 196 43.96 39.11 101.89
CA GLU A 196 45.17 39.42 101.14
C GLU A 196 45.06 38.95 99.68
N ALA A 197 44.50 37.76 99.41
CA ALA A 197 44.24 37.29 98.04
C ALA A 197 43.19 38.13 97.29
N VAL A 198 42.24 38.74 98.01
CA VAL A 198 41.22 39.64 97.45
C VAL A 198 41.73 41.08 97.29
N SER A 199 42.63 41.55 98.17
CA SER A 199 43.15 42.93 98.17
C SER A 199 44.44 43.11 97.37
N SER A 200 45.29 42.08 97.29
CA SER A 200 46.40 42.02 96.33
C SER A 200 45.86 41.61 94.96
N GLY A 201 45.17 42.55 94.32
CA GLY A 201 44.80 42.51 92.90
C GLY A 201 46.02 42.54 91.97
N GLY A 202 46.99 41.65 92.21
CA GLY A 202 48.11 41.35 91.36
C GLY A 202 47.62 40.49 90.21
N SER A 203 47.25 41.18 89.14
CA SER A 203 47.17 40.75 87.74
C SER A 203 47.91 39.43 87.40
N SER A 204 47.31 38.32 87.79
CA SER A 204 47.37 37.06 87.04
C SER A 204 45.98 36.43 87.07
N THR A 205 44.96 37.26 86.77
CA THR A 205 43.85 36.78 85.96
C THR A 205 44.45 36.42 84.60
N ARG A 206 45.16 35.30 84.53
CA ARG A 206 45.03 34.43 83.37
C ARG A 206 43.55 34.12 83.38
N SER A 207 42.78 34.98 82.73
CA SER A 207 41.49 34.60 82.19
C SER A 207 41.87 33.54 81.18
N GLU A 208 42.14 32.31 81.66
CA GLU A 208 41.89 31.13 80.88
C GLU A 208 40.40 31.21 80.62
N SER A 209 40.08 31.92 79.53
CA SER A 209 38.78 31.91 78.91
C SER A 209 38.64 30.48 78.44
N SER A 210 38.28 29.57 79.36
CA SER A 210 37.99 28.21 79.00
C SER A 210 36.78 28.32 78.09
N PHE A 211 36.99 28.00 76.82
CA PHE A 211 35.91 27.88 75.87
C PHE A 211 34.86 26.95 76.49
N ASN A 212 33.60 27.34 76.35
CA ASN A 212 32.51 26.49 76.82
C ASN A 212 32.58 25.16 76.06
N PRO A 213 32.82 24.00 76.71
CA PRO A 213 32.95 22.73 76.02
C PRO A 213 31.67 22.35 75.26
N ILE A 214 30.51 22.76 75.78
CA ILE A 214 29.20 22.57 75.12
C ILE A 214 29.11 23.39 73.83
N TYR A 215 29.69 24.59 73.80
CA TYR A 215 29.74 25.42 72.59
C TYR A 215 30.63 24.79 71.51
N GLN A 216 31.78 24.22 71.89
CA GLN A 216 32.67 23.52 70.95
C GLN A 216 32.02 22.25 70.38
N GLU A 217 31.29 21.50 71.21
CA GLU A 217 30.54 20.32 70.79
C GLU A 217 29.42 20.69 69.80
N LEU A 218 28.57 21.67 70.15
CA LEU A 218 27.52 22.19 69.25
C LEU A 218 28.08 22.74 67.94
N GLN A 219 29.24 23.40 67.96
CA GLN A 219 29.91 23.88 66.75
C GLN A 219 30.42 22.73 65.86
N SER A 220 30.93 21.66 66.48
CA SER A 220 31.32 20.44 65.76
C SER A 220 30.09 19.76 65.12
N GLU A 221 28.99 19.61 65.86
CA GLU A 221 27.75 19.05 65.34
C GLU A 221 27.16 19.91 64.21
N LEU A 222 27.17 21.23 64.35
CA LEU A 222 26.74 22.15 63.30
C LEU A 222 27.59 21.99 62.04
N SER A 223 28.91 21.84 62.18
CA SER A 223 29.83 21.63 61.05
C SER A 223 29.55 20.30 60.35
N LYS A 224 29.27 19.23 61.12
CA LYS A 224 28.84 17.93 60.58
C LYS A 224 27.49 18.03 59.85
N ALA A 225 26.53 18.75 60.41
CA ALA A 225 25.23 18.97 59.79
C ALA A 225 25.33 19.76 58.48
N LEU A 226 26.17 20.81 58.45
CA LEU A 226 26.46 21.58 57.22
C LEU A 226 27.12 20.72 56.14
N ALA A 227 28.10 19.89 56.52
CA ALA A 227 28.71 18.93 55.60
C ALA A 227 27.67 17.93 55.05
N ASN A 228 26.77 17.42 55.91
CA ASN A 228 25.70 16.51 55.50
C ASN A 228 24.75 17.18 54.49
N ILE A 229 24.33 18.43 54.75
CA ILE A 229 23.51 19.21 53.81
C ILE A 229 24.19 19.34 52.44
N ASP A 230 25.50 19.62 52.41
CA ASP A 230 26.24 19.75 51.15
C ASP A 230 26.34 18.42 50.39
N THR A 231 26.54 17.31 51.11
CA THR A 231 26.52 15.97 50.49
C THR A 231 25.15 15.64 49.90
N LEU A 232 24.06 15.94 50.61
CA LEU A 232 22.69 15.72 50.15
C LEU A 232 22.34 16.59 48.95
N ARG A 233 22.75 17.86 48.94
CA ARG A 233 22.60 18.76 47.76
C ARG A 233 23.36 18.23 46.54
N THR A 234 24.58 17.76 46.75
CA THR A 234 25.40 17.19 45.66
C THR A 234 24.76 15.92 45.12
N ARG A 235 24.25 15.05 46.01
CA ARG A 235 23.49 13.85 45.63
C ARG A 235 22.23 14.21 44.84
N GLN A 236 21.43 15.15 45.31
CA GLN A 236 20.23 15.62 44.61
C GLN A 236 20.56 16.14 43.21
N LYS A 237 21.59 17.00 43.07
CA LYS A 237 22.07 17.48 41.76
C LYS A 237 22.50 16.33 40.84
N SER A 238 23.23 15.35 41.36
CA SER A 238 23.66 14.19 40.57
C SER A 238 22.49 13.33 40.09
N LEU A 239 21.50 13.10 40.95
CA LEU A 239 20.28 12.36 40.61
C LEU A 239 19.43 13.12 39.59
N ALA A 240 19.29 14.44 39.75
CA ALA A 240 18.60 15.29 38.79
C ALA A 240 19.26 15.26 37.40
N ALA A 241 20.60 15.28 37.34
CA ALA A 241 21.33 15.15 36.07
C ALA A 241 21.15 13.77 35.42
N LEU A 242 21.12 12.69 36.21
CA LEU A 242 20.82 11.34 35.73
C LEU A 242 19.38 11.22 35.22
N LEU A 243 18.43 11.82 35.92
CA LEU A 243 17.03 11.83 35.53
C LEU A 243 16.84 12.56 34.20
N GLU A 244 17.49 13.71 34.00
CA GLU A 244 17.41 14.44 32.73
C GLU A 244 18.03 13.63 31.57
N LYS A 245 19.14 12.94 31.83
CA LYS A 245 19.74 12.03 30.86
C LYS A 245 18.78 10.89 30.48
N GLU A 246 18.12 10.25 31.44
CA GLU A 246 17.13 9.19 31.15
C GLU A 246 15.86 9.75 30.49
N ARG A 247 15.43 10.98 30.80
CA ARG A 247 14.33 11.66 30.09
C ARG A 247 14.66 11.89 28.62
N SER A 248 15.86 12.39 28.33
CA SER A 248 16.32 12.57 26.94
C SER A 248 16.39 11.23 26.19
N ARG A 249 16.80 10.16 26.87
CA ARG A 249 16.81 8.80 26.33
C ARG A 249 15.39 8.31 26.05
N MET A 250 14.46 8.55 26.97
CA MET A 250 13.05 8.20 26.77
C MET A 250 12.46 8.92 25.56
N GLN A 251 12.74 10.22 25.39
CA GLN A 251 12.29 10.96 24.21
C GLN A 251 12.79 10.34 22.91
N ARG A 252 14.10 10.05 22.80
CA ARG A 252 14.65 9.35 21.62
C ARG A 252 14.01 8.00 21.37
N ILE A 253 13.76 7.20 22.41
CA ILE A 253 13.06 5.91 22.27
C ILE A 253 11.66 6.10 21.69
N GLN A 254 10.90 7.09 22.18
CA GLN A 254 9.55 7.36 21.68
C GLN A 254 9.56 7.85 20.22
N GLU A 255 10.50 8.75 19.86
CA GLU A 255 10.70 9.20 18.48
C GLU A 255 11.05 8.03 17.56
N ASN A 256 11.95 7.16 18.01
CA ASN A 256 12.36 5.96 17.27
C ASN A 256 11.23 4.94 17.13
N GLN A 257 10.33 4.83 18.11
CA GLN A 257 9.21 3.88 18.07
C GLN A 257 8.27 4.16 16.88
N ALA A 258 7.99 5.43 16.59
CA ALA A 258 7.21 5.82 15.42
C ALA A 258 7.90 5.38 14.12
N LYS A 259 9.22 5.54 14.04
CA LYS A 259 9.99 5.12 12.86
C LYS A 259 10.08 3.60 12.72
N ILE A 260 10.23 2.86 13.82
CA ILE A 260 10.18 1.39 13.82
C ILE A 260 8.83 0.91 13.31
N ALA A 261 7.72 1.52 13.75
CA ALA A 261 6.38 1.16 13.30
C ALA A 261 6.21 1.42 11.79
N GLU A 262 6.71 2.55 11.27
CA GLU A 262 6.72 2.86 9.84
C GLU A 262 7.51 1.82 9.03
N LEU A 263 8.77 1.56 9.42
CA LEU A 263 9.64 0.60 8.74
C LEU A 263 9.10 -0.85 8.80
N THR A 264 8.50 -1.22 9.93
CA THR A 264 7.87 -2.53 10.11
C THR A 264 6.66 -2.68 9.18
N ARG A 265 5.83 -1.63 9.07
CA ARG A 265 4.69 -1.62 8.15
C ARG A 265 5.15 -1.74 6.70
N ASP A 266 6.19 -1.01 6.30
CA ASP A 266 6.75 -1.11 4.95
C ASP A 266 7.27 -2.52 4.64
N TYR A 267 8.00 -3.12 5.58
CA TYR A 267 8.45 -4.50 5.49
C TYR A 267 7.28 -5.49 5.36
N GLU A 268 6.25 -5.37 6.21
CA GLU A 268 5.07 -6.24 6.19
C GLU A 268 4.29 -6.12 4.88
N VAL A 269 4.10 -4.90 4.37
CA VAL A 269 3.43 -4.66 3.08
C VAL A 269 4.20 -5.32 1.95
N ASN A 270 5.51 -5.10 1.87
CA ASN A 270 6.35 -5.70 0.82
C ASN A 270 6.37 -7.23 0.91
N LYS A 271 6.42 -7.78 2.13
CA LYS A 271 6.37 -9.22 2.37
C LYS A 271 5.05 -9.81 1.88
N ASN A 272 3.92 -9.20 2.25
CA ASN A 272 2.60 -9.66 1.85
C ASN A 272 2.41 -9.61 0.33
N ILE A 273 2.87 -8.54 -0.33
CA ILE A 273 2.82 -8.44 -1.80
C ILE A 273 3.72 -9.49 -2.46
N TYR A 274 4.94 -9.68 -1.95
CA TYR A 274 5.86 -10.71 -2.44
C TYR A 274 5.24 -12.12 -2.33
N ASP A 275 4.65 -12.45 -1.18
CA ASP A 275 4.01 -13.75 -0.95
C ASP A 275 2.79 -13.96 -1.87
N ASP A 276 1.99 -12.93 -2.12
CA ASP A 276 0.88 -13.00 -3.08
C ASP A 276 1.38 -13.18 -4.53
N LEU A 277 2.40 -12.42 -4.93
CA LEU A 277 3.02 -12.54 -6.25
C LEU A 277 3.65 -13.92 -6.46
N LEU A 278 4.25 -14.51 -5.42
CA LEU A 278 4.80 -15.86 -5.48
C LEU A 278 3.71 -16.90 -5.71
N LYS A 279 2.57 -16.78 -5.01
CA LYS A 279 1.38 -17.63 -5.25
C LYS A 279 0.84 -17.45 -6.67
N ARG A 280 0.76 -16.22 -7.17
CA ARG A 280 0.32 -15.92 -8.54
C ARG A 280 1.30 -16.48 -9.58
N ARG A 281 2.60 -16.40 -9.34
CA ARG A 281 3.64 -16.96 -10.22
C ARG A 281 3.49 -18.46 -10.35
N GLU A 282 3.29 -19.18 -9.24
CA GLU A 282 3.09 -20.63 -9.30
C GLU A 282 1.77 -21.00 -10.01
N LYS A 283 0.69 -20.25 -9.78
CA LYS A 283 -0.56 -20.43 -10.54
C LYS A 283 -0.36 -20.21 -12.04
N ALA A 284 0.31 -19.12 -12.42
CA ALA A 284 0.63 -18.82 -13.83
C ALA A 284 1.54 -19.88 -14.44
N ARG A 285 2.51 -20.40 -13.68
CA ARG A 285 3.41 -21.48 -14.10
C ARG A 285 2.66 -22.77 -14.38
N VAL A 286 1.73 -23.15 -13.50
CA VAL A 286 0.88 -24.34 -13.69
C VAL A 286 -0.02 -24.14 -14.91
N SER A 287 -0.67 -22.99 -15.05
CA SER A 287 -1.50 -22.67 -16.24
C SER A 287 -0.70 -22.73 -17.54
N MET A 288 0.49 -22.11 -17.58
CA MET A 288 1.38 -22.15 -18.73
C MET A 288 1.80 -23.58 -19.08
N ARG A 289 2.11 -24.42 -18.08
CA ARG A 289 2.44 -25.84 -18.31
C ARG A 289 1.25 -26.60 -18.90
N LEU A 290 0.04 -26.40 -18.38
CA LEU A 290 -1.18 -27.01 -18.91
C LEU A 290 -1.43 -26.64 -20.38
N ASP A 291 -1.21 -25.37 -20.75
CA ASP A 291 -1.39 -24.89 -22.13
C ASP A 291 -0.30 -25.42 -23.07
N VAL A 292 0.94 -25.59 -22.59
CA VAL A 292 2.04 -26.20 -23.37
C VAL A 292 1.83 -27.70 -23.57
N GLU A 293 1.31 -28.41 -22.57
CA GLU A 293 0.98 -29.84 -22.65
C GLU A 293 -0.30 -30.13 -23.44
N GLY A 294 -1.05 -29.11 -23.87
CA GLY A 294 -2.30 -29.28 -24.61
C GLY A 294 -3.48 -29.73 -23.74
N HIS A 295 -3.37 -29.60 -22.42
CA HIS A 295 -4.42 -29.91 -21.44
C HIS A 295 -5.25 -28.68 -21.04
N GLY A 296 -4.99 -27.52 -21.64
CA GLY A 296 -5.79 -26.31 -21.48
C GLY A 296 -7.16 -26.38 -22.18
N LEU A 297 -7.98 -25.34 -21.98
CA LEU A 297 -9.24 -25.19 -22.71
C LEU A 297 -8.96 -24.91 -24.20
N SER A 298 -8.95 -25.95 -25.02
CA SER A 298 -8.73 -25.84 -26.47
C SER A 298 -10.03 -26.03 -27.27
N TYR A 299 -10.04 -25.51 -28.50
CA TYR A 299 -11.10 -25.78 -29.45
C TYR A 299 -10.96 -27.20 -29.99
N LYS A 300 -12.04 -27.98 -29.91
CA LYS A 300 -12.10 -29.32 -30.51
C LYS A 300 -13.02 -29.31 -31.72
N ILE A 301 -12.61 -30.01 -32.77
CA ILE A 301 -13.45 -30.21 -33.96
C ILE A 301 -14.63 -31.11 -33.57
N HIS A 302 -15.85 -30.55 -33.61
CA HIS A 302 -17.09 -31.30 -33.40
C HIS A 302 -17.57 -31.92 -34.71
N GLU A 303 -17.71 -31.10 -35.76
CA GLU A 303 -18.09 -31.54 -37.11
C GLU A 303 -16.91 -31.31 -38.07
N PRO A 304 -16.32 -32.38 -38.65
CA PRO A 304 -15.25 -32.23 -39.63
C PRO A 304 -15.80 -31.68 -40.95
N SER A 305 -14.92 -31.10 -41.77
CA SER A 305 -15.31 -30.64 -43.10
C SER A 305 -15.83 -31.80 -43.96
N ALA A 306 -16.93 -31.57 -44.68
CA ALA A 306 -17.55 -32.55 -45.56
C ALA A 306 -17.38 -32.15 -47.03
N TYR A 307 -17.23 -33.14 -47.92
CA TYR A 307 -17.13 -32.89 -49.36
C TYR A 307 -18.50 -32.47 -49.93
N PRO A 308 -18.62 -31.30 -50.58
CA PRO A 308 -19.92 -30.81 -51.04
C PRO A 308 -20.38 -31.57 -52.29
N LEU A 309 -21.47 -32.32 -52.17
CA LEU A 309 -22.08 -33.09 -53.26
C LEU A 309 -23.10 -32.29 -54.09
N LYS A 310 -23.59 -31.16 -53.57
CA LYS A 310 -24.58 -30.31 -54.22
C LYS A 310 -24.19 -28.83 -54.08
N PRO A 311 -24.41 -28.01 -55.13
CA PRO A 311 -24.17 -26.57 -55.05
C PRO A 311 -25.18 -25.89 -54.11
N SER A 312 -24.70 -25.03 -53.22
CA SER A 312 -25.52 -24.27 -52.25
C SER A 312 -26.06 -22.94 -52.79
N GLY A 313 -25.52 -22.45 -53.91
CA GLY A 313 -25.92 -21.17 -54.54
C GLY A 313 -26.93 -21.29 -55.68
N PHE A 314 -27.09 -20.21 -56.45
CA PHE A 314 -27.94 -20.19 -57.63
C PHE A 314 -27.49 -21.23 -58.65
N THR A 315 -28.24 -22.33 -58.75
CA THR A 315 -28.01 -23.33 -59.77
C THR A 315 -28.39 -22.82 -61.15
N PHE A 316 -27.81 -23.41 -62.19
CA PHE A 316 -28.13 -23.08 -63.58
C PHE A 316 -29.64 -23.10 -63.88
N ARG A 317 -30.42 -23.95 -63.20
CA ARG A 317 -31.88 -24.00 -63.36
C ARG A 317 -32.56 -22.66 -63.11
N HIS A 318 -32.06 -21.88 -62.15
CA HIS A 318 -32.61 -20.55 -61.87
C HIS A 318 -32.31 -19.57 -63.01
N PHE A 319 -31.08 -19.56 -63.51
CA PHE A 319 -30.71 -18.76 -64.68
C PHE A 319 -31.46 -19.19 -65.94
N ALA A 320 -31.70 -20.48 -66.11
CA ALA A 320 -32.46 -21.00 -67.24
C ALA A 320 -33.93 -20.54 -67.20
N MET A 321 -34.58 -20.59 -66.04
CA MET A 321 -35.94 -20.05 -65.86
C MET A 321 -35.99 -18.53 -66.05
N ALA A 322 -35.04 -17.79 -65.47
CA ALA A 322 -34.97 -16.35 -65.61
C ALA A 322 -34.73 -15.91 -67.07
N GLY A 323 -33.86 -16.63 -67.79
CA GLY A 323 -33.59 -16.40 -69.21
C GLY A 323 -34.82 -16.63 -70.08
N LEU A 324 -35.60 -17.67 -69.81
CA LEU A 324 -36.86 -17.91 -70.51
C LEU A 324 -37.89 -16.81 -70.24
N PHE A 325 -38.02 -16.38 -68.98
CA PHE A 325 -38.93 -15.31 -68.59
C PHE A 325 -38.55 -13.96 -69.23
N LEU A 326 -37.27 -13.59 -69.17
CA LEU A 326 -36.76 -12.38 -69.81
C LEU A 326 -36.84 -12.46 -71.34
N GLY A 327 -36.61 -13.64 -71.93
CA GLY A 327 -36.75 -13.86 -73.37
C GLY A 327 -38.17 -13.65 -73.87
N PHE A 328 -39.18 -13.97 -73.05
CA PHE A 328 -40.58 -13.69 -73.35
C PHE A 328 -40.93 -12.20 -73.20
N LEU A 329 -40.42 -11.53 -72.17
CA LEU A 329 -40.68 -10.11 -71.92
C LEU A 329 -39.94 -9.17 -72.88
N ALA A 330 -38.73 -9.52 -73.32
CA ALA A 330 -37.88 -8.69 -74.16
C ALA A 330 -38.57 -8.19 -75.45
N PRO A 331 -39.21 -9.03 -76.29
CA PRO A 331 -39.89 -8.55 -77.50
C PRO A 331 -41.08 -7.64 -77.20
N ILE A 332 -41.81 -7.88 -76.10
CA ILE A 332 -42.90 -7.01 -75.65
C ILE A 332 -42.34 -5.64 -75.25
N GLY A 333 -41.26 -5.64 -74.44
CA GLY A 333 -40.58 -4.42 -74.03
C GLY A 333 -40.01 -3.63 -75.21
N ILE A 334 -39.37 -4.30 -76.18
CA ILE A 334 -38.87 -3.68 -77.40
C ILE A 334 -40.02 -3.10 -78.23
N ALA A 335 -41.16 -3.80 -78.35
CA ALA A 335 -42.32 -3.28 -79.06
C ALA A 335 -42.88 -2.01 -78.41
N VAL A 336 -42.98 -1.99 -77.07
CA VAL A 336 -43.42 -0.81 -76.32
C VAL A 336 -42.42 0.35 -76.48
N ALA A 337 -41.12 0.09 -76.32
CA ALA A 337 -40.08 1.10 -76.50
C ALA A 337 -40.08 1.68 -77.92
N PHE A 338 -40.24 0.82 -78.94
CA PHE A 338 -40.34 1.25 -80.33
C PHE A 338 -41.58 2.11 -80.57
N CYS A 339 -42.72 1.76 -79.95
CA CYS A 339 -43.93 2.58 -79.99
C CYS A 339 -43.77 3.93 -79.28
N GLN A 340 -42.89 4.04 -78.29
CA GLN A 340 -42.63 5.30 -77.58
C GLN A 340 -41.66 6.21 -78.35
N VAL A 341 -40.73 5.64 -79.12
CA VAL A 341 -39.75 6.38 -79.93
C VAL A 341 -40.30 6.79 -81.29
N ASP A 342 -41.23 6.03 -81.86
CA ASP A 342 -41.87 6.35 -83.15
C ASP A 342 -42.90 7.49 -82.99
N PRO A 343 -42.68 8.70 -83.54
CA PRO A 343 -43.57 9.85 -83.36
C PRO A 343 -44.86 9.77 -84.21
N ARG A 344 -45.13 8.65 -84.88
CA ARG A 344 -46.32 8.48 -85.72
C ARG A 344 -47.59 8.40 -84.88
N VAL A 345 -48.54 9.31 -85.14
CA VAL A 345 -49.86 9.27 -84.51
C VAL A 345 -50.70 8.17 -85.17
N ARG A 346 -50.96 7.09 -84.41
CA ARG A 346 -51.64 5.88 -84.93
C ARG A 346 -53.14 5.83 -84.63
N THR A 347 -53.63 6.68 -83.72
CA THR A 347 -55.04 6.73 -83.33
C THR A 347 -55.54 8.17 -83.39
N GLY A 348 -56.73 8.39 -83.97
CA GLY A 348 -57.33 9.73 -84.08
C GLY A 348 -57.54 10.41 -82.71
N SER A 349 -57.77 9.65 -81.64
CA SER A 349 -57.92 10.18 -80.28
C SER A 349 -56.66 10.87 -79.75
N ILE A 350 -55.47 10.31 -80.04
CA ILE A 350 -54.18 10.90 -79.63
C ILE A 350 -53.94 12.23 -80.37
N LEU A 351 -54.41 12.33 -81.61
CA LEU A 351 -54.30 13.55 -82.40
C LEU A 351 -55.20 14.66 -81.84
N GLN A 352 -56.43 14.31 -81.44
CA GLN A 352 -57.37 15.23 -80.80
C GLN A 352 -56.86 15.73 -79.44
N GLU A 353 -56.29 14.83 -78.63
CA GLU A 353 -55.77 15.15 -77.29
C GLU A 353 -54.53 16.06 -77.34
N ASN A 354 -53.63 15.84 -78.30
CA ASN A 354 -52.41 16.65 -78.45
C ASN A 354 -52.62 17.99 -79.18
N THR A 355 -53.63 18.10 -80.05
CA THR A 355 -53.83 19.29 -80.89
C THR A 355 -55.06 20.13 -80.52
N GLY A 356 -55.99 19.59 -79.73
CA GLY A 356 -57.21 20.27 -79.30
C GLY A 356 -58.30 20.39 -80.39
N ILE A 357 -58.09 19.80 -81.57
CA ILE A 357 -59.02 19.89 -82.71
C ILE A 357 -59.90 18.62 -82.75
N PRO A 358 -61.25 18.75 -82.86
CA PRO A 358 -62.13 17.59 -82.93
C PRO A 358 -61.96 16.82 -84.25
N VAL A 359 -61.73 15.51 -84.15
CA VAL A 359 -61.58 14.63 -85.32
C VAL A 359 -62.97 14.24 -85.84
N LEU A 360 -63.33 14.74 -87.02
CA LEU A 360 -64.68 14.56 -87.60
C LEU A 360 -64.92 13.17 -88.22
N ALA A 361 -63.87 12.54 -88.77
CA ALA A 361 -63.95 11.19 -89.31
C ALA A 361 -62.56 10.54 -89.34
N THR A 362 -62.51 9.22 -89.16
CA THR A 362 -61.29 8.43 -89.39
C THR A 362 -61.56 7.46 -90.53
N ILE A 363 -60.65 7.40 -91.50
CA ILE A 363 -60.75 6.43 -92.59
C ILE A 363 -60.14 5.13 -92.10
N PRO A 364 -60.92 4.06 -91.90
CA PRO A 364 -60.37 2.80 -91.46
C PRO A 364 -59.50 2.23 -92.57
N TYR A 365 -58.33 1.72 -92.19
CA TYR A 365 -57.47 1.01 -93.12
C TYR A 365 -58.11 -0.33 -93.51
N ILE A 366 -58.60 -0.42 -94.75
CA ILE A 366 -59.21 -1.64 -95.30
C ILE A 366 -58.11 -2.48 -95.95
N SER A 367 -57.68 -3.52 -95.23
CA SER A 367 -56.68 -4.47 -95.73
C SER A 367 -57.20 -5.29 -96.91
N THR A 368 -56.39 -5.39 -97.97
CA THR A 368 -56.72 -6.17 -99.17
C THR A 368 -56.62 -7.69 -98.89
N PRO A 369 -57.33 -8.56 -99.63
CA PRO A 369 -57.28 -10.01 -99.41
C PRO A 369 -55.89 -10.64 -99.66
N LEU A 370 -55.03 -10.00 -100.47
CA LEU A 370 -53.64 -10.42 -100.67
C LEU A 370 -52.77 -10.11 -99.44
N GLU A 371 -52.92 -8.92 -98.88
CA GLU A 371 -52.18 -8.44 -97.70
C GLU A 371 -52.48 -9.28 -96.46
N ARG A 372 -53.76 -9.62 -96.23
CA ARG A 372 -54.16 -10.56 -95.16
C ARG A 372 -53.53 -11.95 -95.28
N ARG A 373 -53.27 -12.43 -96.50
CA ARG A 373 -52.60 -13.73 -96.71
C ARG A 373 -51.11 -13.64 -96.39
N ILE A 374 -50.46 -12.53 -96.73
CA ILE A 374 -49.04 -12.28 -96.42
C ILE A 374 -48.87 -12.15 -94.90
N ASP A 375 -49.71 -11.39 -94.21
CA ASP A 375 -49.63 -11.22 -92.77
C ASP A 375 -49.88 -12.53 -92.03
N ARG A 376 -50.91 -13.30 -92.40
CA ARG A 376 -51.14 -14.63 -91.81
C ARG A 376 -49.94 -15.57 -92.02
N ARG A 377 -49.27 -15.51 -93.18
CA ARG A 377 -48.04 -16.29 -93.41
C ARG A 377 -46.90 -15.80 -92.51
N ARG A 378 -46.70 -14.49 -92.40
CA ARG A 378 -45.67 -13.89 -91.51
C ARG A 378 -45.92 -14.25 -90.05
N THR A 379 -47.15 -14.10 -89.55
CA THR A 379 -47.50 -14.48 -88.18
C THR A 379 -47.26 -15.98 -87.93
N LYS A 380 -47.63 -16.85 -88.89
CA LYS A 380 -47.36 -18.30 -88.78
C LYS A 380 -45.86 -18.60 -88.79
N VAL A 381 -45.07 -17.93 -89.63
CA VAL A 381 -43.61 -18.10 -89.67
C VAL A 381 -42.96 -17.62 -88.38
N ILE A 382 -43.38 -16.48 -87.83
CA ILE A 382 -42.89 -15.95 -86.55
C ILE A 382 -43.24 -16.90 -85.40
N LEU A 383 -44.49 -17.38 -85.36
CA LEU A 383 -44.92 -18.33 -84.34
C LEU A 383 -44.17 -19.67 -84.46
N PHE A 384 -43.90 -20.14 -85.67
CA PHE A 384 -43.07 -21.32 -85.91
C PHE A 384 -41.63 -21.13 -85.43
N LEU A 385 -41.00 -20.00 -85.76
CA LEU A 385 -39.64 -19.67 -85.30
C LEU A 385 -39.57 -19.54 -83.77
N ALA A 386 -40.59 -18.97 -83.13
CA ALA A 386 -40.69 -18.88 -81.68
C ALA A 386 -40.84 -20.26 -81.02
N LEU A 387 -41.64 -21.17 -81.59
CA LEU A 387 -41.76 -22.53 -81.09
C LEU A 387 -40.45 -23.33 -81.27
N VAL A 388 -39.75 -23.15 -82.39
CA VAL A 388 -38.45 -23.78 -82.63
C VAL A 388 -37.40 -23.28 -81.64
N SER A 389 -37.32 -21.98 -81.36
CA SER A 389 -36.36 -21.44 -80.40
C SER A 389 -36.61 -21.94 -78.97
N ILE A 390 -37.88 -22.01 -78.55
CA ILE A 390 -38.27 -22.61 -77.27
C ILE A 390 -37.89 -24.10 -77.22
N GLY A 391 -38.14 -24.84 -78.30
CA GLY A 391 -37.77 -26.26 -78.42
C GLY A 391 -36.26 -26.49 -78.29
N VAL A 392 -35.45 -25.72 -79.01
CA VAL A 392 -33.98 -25.77 -78.91
C VAL A 392 -33.50 -25.44 -77.50
N TYR A 393 -34.11 -24.44 -76.86
CA TYR A 393 -33.76 -24.06 -75.50
C TYR A 393 -34.06 -25.16 -74.47
N LEU A 394 -35.22 -25.81 -74.58
CA LEU A 394 -35.60 -26.93 -73.71
C LEU A 394 -34.69 -28.15 -73.91
N VAL A 395 -34.34 -28.47 -75.16
CA VAL A 395 -33.41 -29.56 -75.47
C VAL A 395 -32.01 -29.27 -74.90
N TYR A 396 -31.50 -28.04 -75.06
CA TYR A 396 -30.21 -27.64 -74.48
C TYR A 396 -30.23 -27.72 -72.94
N GLY A 397 -31.31 -27.25 -72.31
CA GLY A 397 -31.50 -27.37 -70.87
C GLY A 397 -31.51 -28.82 -70.38
N TRP A 398 -32.15 -29.72 -71.13
CA TRP A 398 -32.21 -31.14 -70.80
C TRP A 398 -30.88 -31.87 -71.02
N MET A 399 -30.15 -31.57 -72.09
CA MET A 399 -28.79 -32.11 -72.32
C MET A 399 -27.82 -31.70 -71.20
N ARG A 400 -27.93 -30.46 -70.70
CA ARG A 400 -27.11 -30.02 -69.57
C ARG A 400 -27.53 -30.66 -68.25
N TYR A 401 -28.83 -30.93 -68.06
CA TYR A 401 -29.33 -31.59 -66.85
C TYR A 401 -28.88 -33.05 -66.76
N THR A 402 -28.80 -33.75 -67.89
CA THR A 402 -28.34 -35.14 -67.98
C THR A 402 -26.81 -35.27 -67.94
N GLY A 403 -26.06 -34.16 -67.86
CA GLY A 403 -24.60 -34.16 -67.72
C GLY A 403 -23.86 -34.63 -68.97
N VAL A 404 -24.51 -34.64 -70.13
CA VAL A 404 -23.94 -35.14 -71.40
C VAL A 404 -23.01 -34.12 -72.06
N VAL A 405 -23.03 -32.85 -71.62
CA VAL A 405 -22.14 -31.79 -72.10
C VAL A 405 -21.54 -31.05 -70.89
N LEU A 406 -20.21 -30.90 -70.89
CA LEU A 406 -19.40 -30.21 -69.87
C LEU A 406 -19.74 -28.72 -69.71
#